data_AF-A0A3B0YLH3-F1
#
_entry.id   AF-A0A3B0YLH3-F1
#
_cell.length_a   1.000
_cell.length_b   1.000
_cell.length_c   1.000
_cell.angle_alpha   90.00
_cell.angle_beta   90.00
_cell.angle_gamma   90.00
#
_symmetry.space_group_name_H-M   'P 1'
#
loop_
_entity.id
_entity.type
_entity.pdbx_description
1 polymer ?
#
loop_
_entity_poly.entity_id
_entity_poly.type
_entity_poly.pdbx_seq_one_letter_code
_entity_poly.pdbx_strand_id
1 'polypeptide(L)'
;MAATLTNEIITSRFGSFSLITGILLIILGTAGFFLPGLMSLGTVIFVAWMLIVGAAIWAVHTYKYNTRSVMNWIKPALLLITGGLMLFYPLPGIATVGLLLAVYLLLDAFGSFVIAQSIHPASGWGWMLFNGITSLVLAMLFLYGWPATSLWLVGLYVSISLLFDGIALLAVGLTVHKAGKL
;
A
#
# COMPACT_ATOMS: atom_id res chain seq x y z
N MET A 1 37.23 2.85 16.50
CA MET A 1 37.45 1.52 15.89
C MET A 1 36.21 0.64 16.00
N ALA A 2 35.63 0.42 17.19
CA ALA A 2 34.41 -0.39 17.34
C ALA A 2 33.17 0.19 16.62
N ALA A 3 32.89 1.49 16.74
CA ALA A 3 31.74 2.13 16.07
C ALA A 3 31.84 2.11 14.53
N THR A 4 33.06 2.12 13.98
CA THR A 4 33.32 2.09 12.54
C THR A 4 33.05 0.70 11.96
N LEU A 5 33.46 -0.36 12.67
CA LEU A 5 33.18 -1.74 12.28
C LEU A 5 31.68 -2.07 12.32
N THR A 6 30.94 -1.54 13.31
CA THR A 6 29.48 -1.75 13.40
C THR A 6 28.75 -1.10 12.23
N ASN A 7 29.14 0.11 11.83
CA ASN A 7 28.52 0.81 10.71
C ASN A 7 28.76 0.08 9.38
N GLU A 8 29.98 -0.42 9.11
CA GLU A 8 30.28 -1.19 7.90
C GLU A 8 29.51 -2.53 7.81
N ILE A 9 29.36 -3.23 8.95
CA ILE A 9 28.56 -4.46 9.00
C ILE A 9 27.08 -4.16 8.72
N ILE A 10 26.55 -3.05 9.25
CA ILE A 10 25.16 -2.66 9.02
C ILE A 10 24.93 -2.28 7.55
N THR A 11 25.76 -1.45 6.93
CA THR A 11 25.59 -1.05 5.51
C THR A 11 25.78 -2.22 4.54
N SER A 12 26.72 -3.13 4.78
CA SER A 12 26.92 -4.31 3.92
C SER A 12 25.77 -5.32 4.01
N ARG A 13 25.22 -5.55 5.21
CA ARG A 13 24.01 -6.37 5.44
C ARG A 13 22.77 -5.72 4.86
N PHE A 14 22.58 -4.40 5.08
CA PHE A 14 21.45 -3.64 4.54
C PHE A 14 21.44 -3.66 3.02
N GLY A 15 22.60 -3.43 2.38
CA GLY A 15 22.72 -3.44 0.92
C GLY A 15 22.30 -4.80 0.34
N SER A 16 22.77 -5.90 0.93
CA SER A 16 22.45 -7.26 0.44
C SER A 16 20.98 -7.64 0.64
N PHE A 17 20.39 -7.31 1.81
CA PHE A 17 18.98 -7.59 2.08
C PHE A 17 18.03 -6.72 1.25
N SER A 18 18.38 -5.44 1.03
CA SER A 18 17.66 -4.51 0.16
C SER A 18 17.63 -5.01 -1.29
N LEU A 19 18.74 -5.55 -1.79
CA LEU A 19 18.80 -6.14 -3.14
C LEU A 19 17.89 -7.36 -3.28
N ILE A 20 17.95 -8.32 -2.35
CA ILE A 20 17.12 -9.53 -2.39
C ILE A 20 15.63 -9.15 -2.33
N THR A 21 15.28 -8.25 -1.42
CA THR A 21 13.90 -7.77 -1.27
C THR A 21 13.43 -7.05 -2.54
N GLY A 22 14.27 -6.21 -3.15
CA GLY A 22 13.95 -5.51 -4.39
C GLY A 22 13.68 -6.46 -5.56
N ILE A 23 14.50 -7.51 -5.70
CA ILE A 23 14.29 -8.56 -6.71
C ILE A 23 12.96 -9.29 -6.45
N LEU A 24 12.69 -9.67 -5.21
CA LEU A 24 11.45 -10.36 -4.85
C LEU A 24 10.21 -9.50 -5.15
N LEU A 25 10.26 -8.20 -4.82
CA LEU A 25 9.18 -7.26 -5.11
C LEU A 25 8.95 -7.09 -6.62
N ILE A 26 10.02 -7.05 -7.43
CA ILE A 26 9.90 -6.98 -8.89
C ILE A 26 9.27 -8.26 -9.45
N ILE A 27 9.70 -9.43 -8.98
CA ILE A 27 9.11 -10.72 -9.40
C ILE A 27 7.63 -10.76 -9.02
N LEU A 28 7.29 -10.33 -7.81
CA LEU A 28 5.92 -10.35 -7.32
C LEU A 28 5.04 -9.37 -8.11
N GLY A 29 5.53 -8.15 -8.33
CA GLY A 29 4.82 -7.13 -9.11
C GLY A 29 4.68 -7.49 -10.59
N THR A 30 5.70 -8.11 -11.21
CA THR A 30 5.60 -8.59 -12.61
C THR A 30 4.61 -9.75 -12.72
N ALA A 31 4.65 -10.71 -11.80
CA ALA A 31 3.66 -11.79 -11.75
C ALA A 31 2.24 -11.25 -11.51
N GLY A 32 2.11 -10.24 -10.65
CA GLY A 32 0.84 -9.58 -10.36
C GLY A 32 0.24 -8.86 -11.56
N PHE A 33 1.07 -8.27 -12.42
CA PHE A 33 0.63 -7.62 -13.65
C PHE A 33 -0.11 -8.59 -14.58
N PHE A 34 0.35 -9.84 -14.69
CA PHE A 34 -0.31 -10.87 -15.51
C PHE A 34 -1.54 -11.49 -14.82
N LEU A 35 -1.60 -11.45 -13.49
CA LEU A 35 -2.65 -12.07 -12.68
C LEU A 35 -3.29 -11.05 -11.71
N PRO A 36 -3.86 -9.94 -12.22
CA PRO A 36 -4.35 -8.85 -11.37
C PRO A 36 -5.49 -9.29 -10.45
N GLY A 37 -6.34 -10.23 -10.89
CA GLY A 37 -7.40 -10.77 -10.04
C GLY A 37 -6.87 -11.46 -8.77
N LEU A 38 -5.75 -12.18 -8.84
CA LEU A 38 -5.12 -12.80 -7.67
C LEU A 38 -4.53 -11.75 -6.73
N MET A 39 -3.92 -10.70 -7.28
CA MET A 39 -3.41 -9.60 -6.46
C MET A 39 -4.52 -8.87 -5.73
N SER A 40 -5.63 -8.56 -6.40
CA SER A 40 -6.82 -7.96 -5.75
C SER A 40 -7.35 -8.83 -4.61
N LEU A 41 -7.44 -10.15 -4.82
CA LEU A 41 -7.85 -11.08 -3.77
C LEU A 41 -6.88 -11.06 -2.59
N GLY A 42 -5.57 -11.11 -2.87
CA GLY A 42 -4.53 -11.03 -1.85
C GLY A 42 -4.64 -9.76 -1.01
N THR A 43 -4.86 -8.61 -1.65
CA THR A 43 -5.05 -7.31 -0.98
C THR A 43 -6.27 -7.33 -0.07
N VAL A 44 -7.40 -7.86 -0.53
CA VAL A 44 -8.62 -7.90 0.29
C VAL A 44 -8.50 -8.85 1.47
N ILE A 45 -7.90 -10.03 1.26
CA ILE A 45 -7.65 -10.98 2.34
C ILE A 45 -6.74 -10.34 3.39
N PHE A 46 -5.68 -9.63 2.96
CA PHE A 46 -4.79 -8.91 3.85
C PHE A 46 -5.54 -7.85 4.67
N VAL A 47 -6.34 -7.00 4.02
CA VAL A 47 -7.16 -5.96 4.70
C VAL A 47 -8.14 -6.61 5.67
N ALA A 48 -8.81 -7.69 5.28
CA ALA A 48 -9.75 -8.40 6.13
C ALA A 48 -9.09 -8.95 7.41
N TRP A 49 -7.89 -9.51 7.29
CA TRP A 49 -7.11 -9.96 8.45
C TRP A 49 -6.71 -8.80 9.37
N MET A 50 -6.32 -7.65 8.81
CA MET A 50 -6.04 -6.47 9.63
C MET A 50 -7.27 -6.02 10.43
N LEU A 51 -8.46 -6.06 9.83
CA LEU A 51 -9.71 -5.74 10.53
C LEU A 51 -10.00 -6.74 11.66
N ILE A 52 -9.79 -8.03 11.44
CA ILE A 52 -10.00 -9.08 12.45
C ILE A 52 -9.01 -8.94 13.62
N VAL A 53 -7.73 -8.70 13.34
CA VAL A 53 -6.73 -8.44 14.39
C VAL A 53 -7.09 -7.16 15.15
N GLY A 54 -7.49 -6.11 14.45
CA GLY A 54 -7.99 -4.88 15.06
C GLY A 54 -9.21 -5.12 15.96
N ALA A 55 -10.14 -5.98 15.54
CA ALA A 55 -11.29 -6.39 16.33
C ALA A 55 -10.86 -7.11 17.63
N ALA A 56 -9.90 -8.03 17.55
CA ALA A 56 -9.37 -8.74 18.71
C ALA A 56 -8.70 -7.79 19.71
N ILE A 57 -7.86 -6.86 19.23
CA ILE A 57 -7.20 -5.85 20.06
C ILE A 57 -8.25 -4.97 20.77
N TRP A 58 -9.25 -4.48 20.02
CA TRP A 58 -10.33 -3.67 20.59
C TRP A 58 -11.21 -4.46 21.57
N ALA A 59 -11.48 -5.74 21.30
CA ALA A 59 -12.23 -6.59 22.20
C ALA A 59 -11.49 -6.78 23.53
N VAL A 60 -10.17 -7.01 23.50
CA VAL A 60 -9.34 -7.07 24.72
C VAL A 60 -9.37 -5.75 25.47
N HIS A 61 -9.27 -4.62 24.78
CA HIS A 61 -9.37 -3.30 25.39
C HIS A 61 -10.74 -3.09 26.08
N THR A 62 -11.84 -3.35 25.38
CA THR A 62 -13.20 -3.22 25.93
C THR A 62 -13.41 -4.15 27.12
N TYR A 63 -12.90 -5.37 27.05
CA TYR A 63 -12.98 -6.34 28.14
C TYR A 63 -12.21 -5.90 29.41
N LYS A 64 -11.08 -5.21 29.25
CA LYS A 64 -10.27 -4.74 30.39
C LYS A 64 -10.84 -3.49 31.06
N TYR A 65 -11.33 -2.54 30.27
CA TYR A 65 -11.65 -1.21 30.79
C TYR A 65 -13.14 -0.95 30.96
N ASN A 66 -14.04 -1.62 30.21
CA ASN A 66 -15.46 -1.26 30.28
C ASN A 66 -16.42 -2.34 29.72
N THR A 67 -16.44 -3.52 30.34
CA THR A 67 -17.18 -4.71 29.88
C THR A 67 -18.70 -4.54 29.84
N ARG A 68 -19.29 -3.74 30.74
CA ARG A 68 -20.75 -3.60 30.88
C ARG A 68 -21.39 -2.64 29.86
N SER A 69 -20.59 -1.82 29.17
CA SER A 69 -21.11 -0.89 28.19
C SER A 69 -21.21 -1.56 26.82
N VAL A 70 -22.44 -1.82 26.37
CA VAL A 70 -22.73 -2.38 25.04
C VAL A 70 -22.17 -1.48 23.93
N MET A 71 -22.15 -0.16 24.13
CA MET A 71 -21.62 0.82 23.17
C MET A 71 -20.15 0.54 22.82
N ASN A 72 -19.34 0.09 23.78
CA ASN A 72 -17.92 -0.18 23.58
C ASN A 72 -17.66 -1.50 22.84
N TRP A 73 -18.66 -2.38 22.75
CA TRP A 73 -18.58 -3.62 21.98
C TRP A 73 -18.95 -3.42 20.50
N ILE A 74 -19.59 -2.31 20.13
CA ILE A 74 -19.98 -2.03 18.74
C ILE A 74 -18.74 -1.98 17.84
N LYS A 75 -17.67 -1.30 18.26
CA LYS A 75 -16.45 -1.16 17.46
C LYS A 75 -15.76 -2.51 17.15
N PRO A 76 -15.40 -3.36 18.15
CA PRO A 76 -14.81 -4.66 17.86
C PRO A 76 -15.77 -5.58 17.09
N ALA A 77 -17.08 -5.54 17.38
CA ALA A 77 -18.07 -6.32 16.63
C ALA A 77 -18.12 -5.90 15.15
N LEU A 78 -18.15 -4.60 14.87
CA LEU A 78 -18.17 -4.07 13.50
C LEU A 78 -16.92 -4.46 12.72
N LEU A 79 -15.73 -4.34 13.34
CA LEU A 79 -14.47 -4.75 12.74
C LEU A 79 -14.46 -6.26 12.43
N LEU A 80 -14.93 -7.08 13.38
CA LEU A 80 -14.98 -8.54 13.22
C LEU A 80 -15.96 -8.94 12.11
N ILE A 81 -17.16 -8.36 12.09
CA ILE A 81 -18.19 -8.64 11.09
C ILE A 81 -17.70 -8.19 9.72
N THR A 82 -17.15 -6.98 9.60
CA THR A 82 -16.68 -6.44 8.32
C THR A 82 -15.51 -7.25 7.77
N GLY A 83 -14.51 -7.56 8.61
CA GLY A 83 -13.39 -8.42 8.22
C GLY A 83 -13.83 -9.83 7.87
N GLY A 84 -14.74 -10.42 8.65
CA GLY A 84 -15.34 -11.72 8.35
C GLY A 84 -16.09 -11.73 7.02
N LEU A 85 -16.94 -10.74 6.77
CA LEU A 85 -17.68 -10.59 5.51
C LEU A 85 -16.74 -10.44 4.31
N MET A 86 -15.64 -9.71 4.45
CA MET A 86 -14.63 -9.60 3.39
C MET A 86 -13.92 -10.93 3.10
N LEU A 87 -13.74 -11.80 4.10
CA LEU A 87 -13.17 -13.14 3.87
C LEU A 87 -14.17 -14.10 3.21
N PHE A 88 -15.43 -14.11 3.65
CA PHE A 88 -16.46 -14.99 3.11
C PHE A 88 -16.97 -14.52 1.74
N TYR A 89 -17.02 -13.21 1.51
CA TYR A 89 -17.47 -12.57 0.27
C TYR A 89 -16.40 -11.59 -0.24
N PRO A 90 -15.31 -12.11 -0.81
CA PRO A 90 -14.17 -11.28 -1.23
C PRO A 90 -14.51 -10.33 -2.38
N LEU A 91 -15.47 -10.67 -3.25
CA LEU A 91 -15.88 -9.82 -4.38
C LEU A 91 -16.38 -8.43 -3.93
N PRO A 92 -17.38 -8.32 -3.03
CA PRO A 92 -17.73 -7.05 -2.39
C PRO A 92 -16.57 -6.38 -1.64
N GLY A 93 -15.70 -7.18 -1.00
CA GLY A 93 -14.49 -6.67 -0.35
C GLY A 93 -13.55 -5.96 -1.33
N ILE A 94 -13.34 -6.53 -2.52
CA ILE A 94 -12.50 -5.94 -3.57
C ILE A 94 -13.13 -4.63 -4.07
N ALA A 95 -14.44 -4.61 -4.27
CA ALA A 95 -15.15 -3.40 -4.65
C ALA A 95 -14.98 -2.28 -3.59
N THR A 96 -14.97 -2.64 -2.31
CA THR A 96 -14.79 -1.69 -1.20
C THR A 96 -13.35 -1.16 -1.16
N VAL A 97 -12.34 -2.03 -1.30
CA VAL A 97 -10.93 -1.63 -1.39
C VAL A 97 -10.70 -0.77 -2.65
N GLY A 98 -11.37 -1.08 -3.76
CA GLY A 98 -11.34 -0.26 -4.97
C GLY A 98 -11.87 1.16 -4.77
N LEU A 99 -12.95 1.33 -4.00
CA LEU A 99 -13.43 2.67 -3.63
C LEU A 99 -12.43 3.43 -2.74
N LEU A 100 -11.84 2.76 -1.75
CA LEU A 100 -10.80 3.37 -0.93
C LEU A 100 -9.60 3.82 -1.77
N LEU A 101 -9.22 3.01 -2.76
CA LEU A 101 -8.16 3.35 -3.70
C LEU A 101 -8.56 4.53 -4.60
N ALA A 102 -9.81 4.60 -5.07
CA ALA A 102 -10.30 5.74 -5.82
C ALA A 102 -10.25 7.04 -5.00
N VAL A 103 -10.65 6.98 -3.73
CA VAL A 103 -10.54 8.11 -2.79
C VAL A 103 -9.08 8.52 -2.60
N TYR A 104 -8.18 7.55 -2.41
CA TYR A 104 -6.74 7.82 -2.32
C TYR A 104 -6.22 8.55 -3.58
N LEU A 105 -6.56 8.07 -4.78
CA LEU A 105 -6.14 8.67 -6.04
C LEU A 105 -6.69 10.10 -6.22
N LEU A 106 -7.92 10.37 -5.77
CA LEU A 106 -8.46 11.73 -5.74
C LEU A 106 -7.64 12.63 -4.82
N LEU A 107 -7.35 12.18 -3.60
CA LEU A 107 -6.55 12.93 -2.64
C LEU A 107 -5.12 13.18 -3.17
N ASP A 108 -4.52 12.18 -3.80
CA ASP A 108 -3.21 12.30 -4.44
C ASP A 108 -3.23 13.30 -5.60
N ALA A 109 -4.29 13.30 -6.41
CA ALA A 109 -4.47 14.28 -7.47
C ALA A 109 -4.54 15.71 -6.92
N PHE A 110 -5.39 15.95 -5.92
CA PHE A 110 -5.50 17.26 -5.28
C PHE A 110 -4.18 17.69 -4.63
N GLY A 111 -3.51 16.80 -3.89
CA GLY A 111 -2.22 17.07 -3.27
C GLY A 111 -1.15 17.42 -4.30
N SER A 112 -1.10 16.67 -5.40
CA SER A 112 -0.16 16.92 -6.50
C SER A 112 -0.39 18.27 -7.17
N PHE A 113 -1.65 18.67 -7.39
CA PHE A 113 -1.97 19.99 -7.93
C PHE A 113 -1.57 21.13 -7.00
N VAL A 114 -1.80 20.98 -5.69
CA VAL A 114 -1.39 21.97 -4.69
C VAL A 114 0.13 22.10 -4.64
N ILE A 115 0.86 20.99 -4.64
CA ILE A 115 2.33 21.01 -4.61
C ILE A 115 2.88 21.56 -5.92
N ALA A 116 2.29 21.22 -7.07
CA ALA A 116 2.62 21.87 -8.33
C ALA A 116 2.46 23.39 -8.17
N GLN A 117 1.29 23.89 -7.79
CA GLN A 117 1.12 25.35 -7.66
C GLN A 117 2.13 26.01 -6.70
N SER A 118 2.54 25.33 -5.62
CA SER A 118 3.49 25.89 -4.64
C SER A 118 4.94 25.91 -5.12
N ILE A 119 5.37 24.93 -5.93
CA ILE A 119 6.75 24.86 -6.43
C ILE A 119 6.94 25.60 -7.75
N HIS A 120 5.89 26.13 -8.39
CA HIS A 120 6.02 26.87 -9.64
C HIS A 120 6.84 28.17 -9.45
N PRO A 121 7.90 28.45 -10.25
CA PRO A 121 8.37 27.76 -11.47
C PRO A 121 9.64 26.89 -11.26
N ALA A 122 9.92 26.43 -10.04
CA ALA A 122 11.07 25.58 -9.74
C ALA A 122 11.05 24.25 -10.52
N SER A 123 12.24 23.66 -10.69
CA SER A 123 12.41 22.35 -11.34
C SER A 123 11.60 21.27 -10.61
N GLY A 124 10.84 20.47 -11.36
CA GLY A 124 9.96 19.42 -10.81
C GLY A 124 8.46 19.75 -10.87
N TRP A 125 8.09 21.01 -11.12
CA TRP A 125 6.69 21.44 -11.24
C TRP A 125 5.87 20.60 -12.23
N GLY A 126 6.38 20.43 -13.45
CA GLY A 126 5.68 19.72 -14.52
C GLY A 126 5.45 18.23 -14.20
N TRP A 127 6.37 17.61 -13.46
CA TRP A 127 6.22 16.22 -13.01
C TRP A 127 5.08 16.07 -12.00
N MET A 128 4.96 17.04 -11.09
CA MET A 128 3.88 17.02 -10.09
C MET A 128 2.51 17.28 -10.73
N LEU A 129 2.45 18.19 -11.71
CA LEU A 129 1.23 18.41 -12.49
C LEU A 129 0.81 17.16 -13.27
N PHE A 130 1.75 16.49 -13.93
CA PHE A 130 1.50 15.24 -14.65
C PHE A 130 1.02 14.12 -13.72
N ASN A 131 1.62 13.99 -12.53
CA ASN A 131 1.14 13.05 -11.52
C ASN A 131 -0.31 13.34 -11.12
N GLY A 132 -0.63 14.60 -10.84
CA GLY A 132 -1.99 15.00 -10.47
C GLY A 132 -3.04 14.68 -11.52
N ILE A 133 -2.74 14.96 -12.80
CA ILE A 133 -3.62 14.62 -13.93
C ILE A 133 -3.80 13.10 -14.03
N THR A 134 -2.70 12.34 -13.93
CA THR A 134 -2.73 10.88 -14.04
C THR A 134 -3.56 10.25 -12.93
N SER A 135 -3.34 10.67 -11.68
CA SER A 135 -4.11 10.20 -10.52
C SER A 135 -5.59 10.56 -10.64
N LEU A 136 -5.93 11.75 -11.15
CA LEU A 136 -7.32 12.14 -11.37
C LEU A 136 -8.00 11.27 -12.44
N VAL A 137 -7.33 11.02 -13.56
CA VAL A 137 -7.85 10.16 -14.64
C VAL A 137 -8.06 8.73 -14.13
N LEU A 138 -7.09 8.18 -13.40
CA LEU A 138 -7.21 6.84 -12.81
C LEU A 138 -8.36 6.76 -11.81
N ALA A 139 -8.55 7.78 -10.96
CA ALA A 139 -9.67 7.83 -10.03
C ALA A 139 -11.02 7.84 -10.76
N MET A 140 -11.16 8.64 -11.82
CA MET A 140 -12.38 8.72 -12.62
C MET A 140 -12.68 7.40 -13.33
N LEU A 141 -11.66 6.73 -13.87
CA LEU A 141 -11.78 5.39 -14.47
C LEU A 141 -12.27 4.35 -13.44
N PHE A 142 -11.74 4.42 -12.22
CA PHE A 142 -12.18 3.57 -11.10
C PHE A 142 -13.66 3.79 -10.79
N LEU A 143 -14.07 5.05 -10.61
CA LEU A 143 -15.44 5.40 -10.22
C LEU A 143 -16.46 5.03 -11.30
N TYR A 144 -16.12 5.22 -12.58
CA TYR A 144 -17.02 4.91 -13.69
C TYR A 144 -17.26 3.40 -13.86
N GLY A 145 -16.22 2.59 -13.68
CA GLY A 145 -16.30 1.14 -13.86
C GLY A 145 -16.69 0.35 -12.60
N TRP A 146 -16.87 1.04 -11.47
CA TRP A 146 -17.17 0.40 -10.20
C TRP A 146 -18.57 -0.27 -10.22
N PRO A 147 -18.74 -1.48 -9.63
CA PRO A 147 -17.75 -2.30 -8.91
C PRO A 147 -16.98 -3.29 -9.78
N ALA A 148 -17.38 -3.48 -11.04
CA ALA A 148 -16.85 -4.54 -11.90
C ALA A 148 -15.34 -4.39 -12.19
N THR A 149 -14.86 -3.15 -12.34
CA THR A 149 -13.44 -2.90 -12.66
C THR A 149 -12.50 -3.02 -11.47
N SER A 150 -13.00 -3.05 -10.24
CA SER A 150 -12.16 -3.14 -9.05
C SER A 150 -11.34 -4.44 -9.01
N LEU A 151 -11.85 -5.53 -9.59
CA LEU A 151 -11.14 -6.82 -9.63
C LEU A 151 -9.80 -6.76 -10.35
N TRP A 152 -9.68 -5.98 -11.42
CA TRP A 152 -8.44 -5.88 -12.18
C TRP A 152 -7.66 -4.61 -11.85
N LEU A 153 -8.34 -3.50 -11.60
CA LEU A 153 -7.67 -2.23 -11.31
C LEU A 153 -6.94 -2.22 -9.95
N VAL A 154 -7.52 -2.80 -8.89
CA VAL A 154 -6.85 -2.88 -7.57
C VAL A 154 -5.57 -3.69 -7.70
N GLY A 155 -5.66 -4.86 -8.32
CA GLY A 155 -4.53 -5.75 -8.52
C GLY A 155 -3.44 -5.14 -9.40
N LEU A 156 -3.81 -4.45 -10.48
CA LEU A 156 -2.85 -3.72 -11.30
C LEU A 156 -2.16 -2.61 -10.50
N TYR A 157 -2.92 -1.80 -9.76
CA TYR A 157 -2.35 -0.72 -8.94
C TYR A 157 -1.34 -1.27 -7.93
N VAL A 158 -1.72 -2.34 -7.21
CA VAL A 158 -0.86 -3.01 -6.24
C VAL A 158 0.39 -3.58 -6.92
N SER A 159 0.23 -4.23 -8.07
CA SER A 159 1.34 -4.82 -8.82
C SER A 159 2.34 -3.77 -9.30
N ILE A 160 1.82 -2.65 -9.82
CA ILE A 160 2.63 -1.51 -10.27
C ILE A 160 3.37 -0.91 -9.08
N SER A 161 2.70 -0.70 -7.94
CA SER A 161 3.35 -0.21 -6.71
C SER A 161 4.51 -1.12 -6.31
N LEU A 162 4.30 -2.44 -6.25
CA LEU A 162 5.34 -3.40 -5.89
C LEU A 162 6.53 -3.37 -6.88
N LEU A 163 6.27 -3.18 -8.17
CA LEU A 163 7.33 -2.99 -9.18
C LEU A 163 8.16 -1.75 -8.90
N PHE A 164 7.51 -0.60 -8.68
CA PHE A 164 8.20 0.65 -8.39
C PHE A 164 8.98 0.57 -7.07
N ASP A 165 8.38 0.00 -6.03
CA ASP A 165 9.03 -0.23 -4.74
C ASP A 165 10.27 -1.12 -4.91
N GLY A 166 10.16 -2.19 -5.70
CA GLY A 166 11.28 -3.09 -5.98
C GLY A 166 12.41 -2.42 -6.76
N ILE A 167 12.10 -1.61 -7.77
CA ILE A 167 13.09 -0.84 -8.54
C ILE A 167 13.77 0.21 -7.65
N ALA A 168 13.00 0.93 -6.83
CA ALA A 168 13.53 1.91 -5.88
C ALA A 168 14.47 1.25 -4.87
N LEU A 169 14.09 0.10 -4.31
CA LEU A 169 14.88 -0.64 -3.34
C LEU A 169 16.14 -1.27 -3.95
N LEU A 170 16.08 -1.69 -5.22
CA LEU A 170 17.27 -2.08 -5.98
C LEU A 170 18.22 -0.91 -6.18
N ALA A 171 17.73 0.26 -6.58
CA ALA A 171 18.55 1.44 -6.78
C ALA A 171 19.29 1.83 -5.49
N VAL A 172 18.59 1.84 -4.35
CA VAL A 172 19.18 2.08 -3.02
C VAL A 172 20.15 0.97 -2.62
N GLY A 173 19.81 -0.30 -2.87
CA GLY A 173 20.69 -1.43 -2.57
C GLY A 173 22.02 -1.37 -3.33
N LEU A 174 21.98 -0.98 -4.60
CA LEU A 174 23.16 -0.84 -5.45
C LEU A 174 24.07 0.33 -5.04
N THR A 175 23.50 1.47 -4.63
CA THR A 175 24.29 2.62 -4.15
C THR A 175 25.00 2.31 -2.84
N VAL A 176 24.29 1.69 -1.88
CA VAL A 176 24.86 1.28 -0.59
C VAL A 176 25.91 0.18 -0.76
N HIS A 177 25.68 -0.79 -1.65
CA HIS A 177 26.66 -1.85 -1.93
C HIS A 177 27.94 -1.31 -2.59
N LYS A 178 27.84 -0.30 -3.46
CA LYS A 178 29.01 0.37 -4.04
C LYS A 178 29.77 1.20 -3.00
N ALA A 179 29.06 1.89 -2.11
CA ALA A 179 29.67 2.71 -1.06
C ALA A 179 30.41 1.88 0.00
N GLY A 180 29.97 0.65 0.30
CA GLY A 180 30.67 -0.26 1.21
C GLY A 180 31.87 -1.01 0.61
N LYS A 181 32.20 -0.78 -0.67
CA LYS A 181 33.38 -1.35 -1.36
C LYS A 181 34.51 -0.35 -1.61
N LEU A 182 34.32 0.93 -1.25
CA LEU A 182 35.31 2.00 -1.28
C LEU A 182 35.92 2.17 0.11
#